data_AF-A0AAW3EPI4-F1
#
_entry.id   AF-A0AAW3EPI4-F1
#
_cell.length_a   1.000
_cell.length_b   1.000
_cell.length_c   1.000
_cell.angle_alpha   90.00
_cell.angle_beta   90.00
_cell.angle_gamma   90.00
#
_symmetry.space_group_name_H-M   'P 1'
#
loop_
_entity.id
_entity.type
_entity.pdbx_description
1 polymer ?
#
loop_
_entity_poly.entity_id
_entity_poly.type
_entity_poly.pdbx_seq_one_letter_code
_entity_poly.pdbx_strand_id
1 'polypeptide(L)' 'MLRLIVLYLASFLLSLLCFASIKAFVMIFMVYFYGDIFSWASKDTRFVLVNGVLLGIVFCVFATMAFVRKK' A
#
# COMPACT_ATOMS: atom_id res chain seq x y z
N MET A 1 -4.18 -18.97 15.22
CA MET A 1 -4.85 -17.67 14.98
C MET A 1 -3.88 -16.49 14.97
N LEU A 2 -3.02 -16.30 16.00
CA LEU A 2 -2.04 -15.21 16.05
C LEU A 2 -1.14 -15.07 14.81
N ARG A 3 -0.63 -16.19 14.27
CA ARG A 3 0.17 -16.19 13.03
C ARG A 3 -0.57 -15.62 11.81
N LEU A 4 -1.89 -15.80 11.74
CA LEU A 4 -2.73 -15.29 10.65
C LEU A 4 -2.95 -13.78 10.78
N ILE A 5 -3.15 -13.31 12.00
CA ILE A 5 -3.31 -11.87 12.31
C ILE A 5 -2.03 -11.12 11.97
N VAL A 6 -0.87 -11.66 12.34
CA VAL A 6 0.43 -11.09 11.97
C VAL A 6 0.61 -11.05 10.45
N LEU A 7 0.19 -12.10 9.74
CA LEU A 7 0.25 -12.14 8.27
C LEU A 7 -0.65 -11.07 7.63
N TYR A 8 -1.85 -10.84 8.15
CA TYR A 8 -2.73 -9.76 7.68
C TYR A 8 -2.11 -8.38 7.92
N LEU A 9 -1.61 -8.14 9.12
CA LEU A 9 -0.97 -6.85 9.45
C LEU A 9 0.25 -6.59 8.54
N ALA A 10 1.10 -7.60 8.35
CA ALA A 10 2.27 -7.51 7.50
C ALA A 10 1.89 -7.25 6.03
N SER A 11 0.88 -7.96 5.51
CA SER A 11 0.41 -7.78 4.13
C SER A 11 -0.20 -6.40 3.90
N PHE A 12 -0.92 -5.89 4.90
CA PHE A 12 -1.54 -4.57 4.86
C PHE A 12 -0.48 -3.46 4.90
N LEU A 13 0.49 -3.56 5.80
CA LEU A 13 1.61 -2.62 5.88
C LEU A 13 2.45 -2.63 4.60
N LEU A 14 2.74 -3.81 4.06
CA LEU A 14 3.49 -3.96 2.81
C LEU A 14 2.79 -3.28 1.64
N SER A 15 1.47 -3.44 1.54
CA SER A 15 0.65 -2.77 0.52
C SER A 15 0.75 -1.24 0.61
N LEU A 16 0.56 -0.69 1.82
CA LEU A 16 0.68 0.76 2.04
C LEU A 16 2.09 1.27 1.73
N LEU A 17 3.13 0.55 2.16
CA LEU A 17 4.52 0.92 1.90
C LEU A 17 4.81 0.93 0.39
N CYS A 18 4.29 -0.05 -0.35
CA CYS A 18 4.48 -0.15 -1.79
C CYS A 18 3.87 1.06 -2.51
N PHE A 19 2.59 1.37 -2.26
CA PHE A 19 1.95 2.54 -2.88
C PHE A 19 2.60 3.86 -2.46
N ALA A 20 3.00 3.99 -1.20
CA ALA A 20 3.73 5.16 -0.72
C ALA A 20 5.08 5.31 -1.45
N SER A 21 5.84 4.22 -1.59
CA SER A 21 7.15 4.20 -2.24
C SER A 21 7.07 4.55 -3.72
N ILE A 22 6.12 3.96 -4.46
CA ILE A 22 5.89 4.26 -5.88
C ILE A 22 5.55 5.74 -6.05
N LYS A 23 4.61 6.25 -5.24
CA LYS A 23 4.19 7.65 -5.35
C LYS A 23 5.31 8.61 -4.96
N ALA A 24 6.06 8.31 -3.90
CA ALA A 24 7.20 9.12 -3.48
C ALA A 24 8.29 9.15 -4.55
N PHE A 25 8.59 8.01 -5.17
CA PHE A 25 9.55 7.93 -6.27
C PHE A 25 9.10 8.80 -7.46
N VAL A 26 7.84 8.63 -7.92
CA VAL A 26 7.30 9.44 -9.01
C VAL A 26 7.35 10.94 -8.68
N MET A 27 7.03 11.33 -7.45
CA MET A 27 7.11 12.71 -6.98
C MET A 27 8.53 13.27 -7.03
N ILE A 28 9.53 12.53 -6.55
CA ILE A 28 10.93 12.96 -6.60
C ILE A 28 11.36 13.23 -8.04
N PHE A 29 10.99 12.35 -8.96
CA PHE A 29 11.27 12.55 -10.39
C PHE A 29 10.52 13.74 -10.97
N MET A 30 9.26 13.95 -10.60
CA MET A 30 8.49 15.10 -11.08
C MET A 30 9.05 16.43 -10.56
N VAL A 31 9.43 16.50 -9.28
CA VAL A 31 10.08 17.69 -8.73
C VAL A 31 11.43 17.95 -9.40
N TYR A 32 12.21 16.89 -9.65
CA TYR A 32 13.51 17.01 -10.33
C TYR A 32 13.39 17.54 -11.76
N PHE A 33 12.41 17.06 -12.54
CA PHE A 33 12.28 17.42 -13.97
C PHE A 33 11.38 18.64 -14.23
N TYR A 34 10.33 18.83 -13.44
CA TYR A 34 9.27 19.82 -13.69
C TYR A 34 9.14 20.89 -12.59
N GLY A 35 9.95 20.81 -11.54
CA GLY A 35 9.98 21.80 -10.46
C GLY A 35 8.94 21.58 -9.36
N ASP A 36 8.97 22.45 -8.35
CA ASP A 36 8.30 22.27 -7.04
C ASP A 36 6.76 22.39 -7.07
N ILE A 37 6.18 22.72 -8.23
CA ILE A 37 4.73 22.76 -8.46
C ILE A 37 4.10 21.35 -8.30
N PHE A 38 4.90 20.30 -8.46
CA PHE A 38 4.50 18.89 -8.32
C PHE A 38 4.84 18.30 -6.94
N SER A 39 4.91 19.14 -5.91
CA SER A 39 5.15 18.73 -4.53
C SER A 39 3.97 17.95 -3.92
N TRP A 40 4.24 17.28 -2.80
CA TRP A 40 3.32 16.35 -2.17
C TRP A 40 2.06 17.04 -1.64
N ALA A 41 0.89 16.75 -2.21
CA ALA A 41 -0.38 17.31 -1.78
C ALA A 41 -1.18 16.34 -0.89
N SER A 42 -2.15 16.88 -0.15
CA SER A 42 -3.09 16.09 0.67
C SER A 42 -3.97 15.15 -0.16
N LYS A 43 -4.13 15.40 -1.47
CA LYS A 43 -4.81 14.47 -2.38
C LYS A 43 -3.98 13.20 -2.63
N ASP A 44 -2.65 13.31 -2.59
CA ASP A 44 -1.75 12.20 -2.83
C ASP A 44 -1.69 11.25 -1.63
N THR A 45 -1.76 11.77 -0.40
CA THR A 45 -1.91 10.91 0.80
C THR A 45 -3.20 10.11 0.74
N ARG A 46 -4.31 10.74 0.32
CA ARG A 46 -5.59 10.03 0.13
C ARG A 46 -5.49 8.97 -0.95
N PHE A 47 -4.79 9.22 -2.06
CA PHE A 47 -4.56 8.24 -3.11
C PHE A 47 -3.79 7.01 -2.60
N VAL A 48 -2.68 7.24 -1.89
CA VAL A 48 -1.87 6.15 -1.30
C VAL A 48 -2.68 5.35 -0.29
N LEU A 49 -3.44 6.04 0.56
CA LEU A 49 -4.23 5.39 1.60
C LEU A 49 -5.38 4.57 1.00
N VAL A 50 -6.18 5.12 0.09
CA VAL A 50 -7.30 4.40 -0.53
C VAL A 50 -6.81 3.16 -1.30
N ASN A 51 -5.81 3.32 -2.16
CA ASN A 51 -5.32 2.21 -2.98
C ASN A 51 -4.54 1.18 -2.15
N GLY A 52 -3.74 1.64 -1.20
CA GLY A 52 -3.00 0.76 -0.29
C GLY A 52 -3.93 -0.06 0.62
N VAL A 53 -5.01 0.55 1.14
CA VAL A 53 -6.03 -0.18 1.91
C VAL A 53 -6.77 -1.18 1.02
N LEU A 54 -7.18 -0.78 -0.19
CA LEU A 54 -7.90 -1.66 -1.11
C LEU A 54 -7.08 -2.90 -1.46
N LEU A 55 -5.80 -2.73 -1.84
CA LEU A 55 -4.91 -3.85 -2.12
C LEU A 55 -4.57 -4.67 -0.85
N GLY A 56 -4.46 -4.00 0.30
CA GLY A 56 -4.25 -4.67 1.59
C GLY A 56 -5.41 -5.62 1.93
N ILE A 57 -6.66 -5.20 1.70
CA ILE A 57 -7.85 -6.05 1.87
C ILE A 57 -7.81 -7.25 0.93
N VAL A 58 -7.43 -7.04 -0.34
CA VAL A 58 -7.28 -8.14 -1.31
C VAL A 58 -6.27 -9.17 -0.82
N PHE A 59 -5.10 -8.76 -0.33
CA PHE A 59 -4.12 -9.69 0.25
C PHE A 59 -4.63 -10.41 1.49
N CYS A 60 -5.40 -9.74 2.35
CA CYS A 60 -6.07 -10.39 3.49
C CYS A 60 -7.05 -11.49 3.04
N VAL A 61 -7.83 -11.25 1.97
CA VAL A 61 -8.73 -12.27 1.39
C VAL A 61 -7.93 -13.46 0.87
N PHE A 62 -6.84 -13.23 0.13
CA PHE A 62 -5.97 -14.30 -0.36
C PHE A 62 -5.36 -15.12 0.78
N ALA A 63 -4.85 -14.46 1.82
CA ALA A 63 -4.31 -15.12 3.00
C ALA A 63 -5.39 -15.92 3.75
N THR A 64 -6.64 -15.43 3.80
CA THR A 64 -7.79 -16.17 4.34
C THR A 64 -8.08 -17.42 3.51
N MET A 65 -8.18 -17.29 2.19
CA MET A 65 -8.44 -18.42 1.29
C MET A 65 -7.34 -19.48 1.37
N ALA A 66 -6.07 -19.06 1.43
CA ALA A 66 -4.94 -19.96 1.59
C ALA A 66 -4.98 -20.72 2.92
N PHE A 67 -5.40 -20.06 4.00
CA PHE A 67 -5.59 -20.70 5.29
C PHE A 67 -6.73 -21.71 5.30
N VAL A 68 -7.88 -21.36 4.69
CA VAL A 68 -9.03 -22.28 4.57
C VAL A 68 -8.70 -23.49 3.71
N ARG A 69 -7.97 -23.33 2.60
CA ARG A 69 -7.58 -24.45 1.71
C ARG A 69 -6.59 -25.43 2.34
N LYS A 70 -5.81 -24.98 3.34
CA LYS A 70 -4.81 -25.82 4.03
C LYS A 70 -5.34 -26.42 5.34
N LYS A 71 -6.59 -26.16 5.70
CA LYS A 71 -7.24 -26.66 6.90
C LYS A 71 -8.27 -27.72 6.55
#